data_AF-A0A0S2M0C3-F1
#
_entry.id   AF-A0A0S2M0C3-F1
#
_cell.length_a   1.000
_cell.length_b   1.000
_cell.length_c   1.000
_cell.angle_alpha   90.00
_cell.angle_beta   90.00
_cell.angle_gamma   90.00
#
_symmetry.space_group_name_H-M   'P 1'
#
loop_
_entity.id
_entity.type
_entity.pdbx_description
1 polymer ?
#
loop_
_entity_poly.entity_id
_entity_poly.type
_entity_poly.pdbx_seq_one_letter_code
_entity_poly.pdbx_strand_id
1 'polypeptide(L)'
;MWAPGDLVVASTEGVDVRFAGVEITAEIPEHIERAPGERGIRVHLACVTSPATMELHVNYMKALEAWGEQRKMHGSDKVGRPPVMPGDVVLSVVKANITDNHDTEYLLVAGRVAGTGSEWDGSWVFVPEPPAGVKHLTIEFTLNGELTGKSCRVQLD
;
A
#
# COMPACT_ATOMS: atom_id res chain seq x y z
N MET A 1 10.20 12.12 -3.11
CA MET A 1 10.84 12.56 -1.85
C MET A 1 10.73 11.40 -0.86
N TRP A 2 11.83 10.87 -0.33
CA TRP A 2 11.74 9.80 0.68
C TRP A 2 11.33 10.46 2.00
N ALA A 3 10.26 9.97 2.64
CA ALA A 3 9.71 10.61 3.82
C ALA A 3 10.68 10.48 5.01
N PRO A 4 10.82 11.52 5.85
CA PRO A 4 11.49 11.38 7.13
C PRO A 4 10.57 10.65 8.11
N GLY A 5 11.02 9.49 8.60
CA GLY A 5 10.57 8.93 9.87
C GLY A 5 9.75 7.65 9.80
N ASP A 6 10.00 6.77 10.77
CA ASP A 6 9.27 5.55 11.12
C ASP A 6 7.82 5.83 11.62
N LEU A 7 7.08 6.72 10.95
CA LEU A 7 5.71 7.06 11.34
C LEU A 7 4.82 5.84 11.14
N VAL A 8 4.50 5.17 12.24
CA VAL A 8 3.46 4.14 12.28
C VAL A 8 2.10 4.82 12.10
N VAL A 9 1.43 4.49 11.00
CA VAL A 9 0.13 5.06 10.58
C VAL A 9 -1.05 4.18 10.97
N ALA A 10 -0.82 2.88 11.17
CA ALA A 10 -1.82 1.91 11.59
C ALA A 10 -1.15 0.69 12.26
N SER A 11 -1.91 -0.05 13.05
CA SER A 11 -1.50 -1.34 13.61
C SER A 11 -2.63 -2.34 13.43
N THR A 12 -2.35 -3.55 12.95
CA THR A 12 -3.33 -4.62 12.72
C THR A 12 -2.75 -5.95 13.14
N GLU A 13 -3.43 -6.67 14.04
CA GLU A 13 -3.02 -7.99 14.51
C GLU A 13 -1.56 -8.04 15.03
N GLY A 14 -1.09 -6.95 15.65
CA GLY A 14 0.29 -6.85 16.15
C GLY A 14 1.35 -6.53 15.08
N VAL A 15 0.93 -6.23 13.85
CA VAL A 15 1.78 -5.72 12.77
C VAL A 15 1.56 -4.21 12.64
N ASP A 16 2.65 -3.46 12.79
CA ASP A 16 2.65 -2.01 12.55
C ASP A 16 2.88 -1.72 11.07
N VAL A 17 2.14 -0.74 10.54
CA VAL A 17 2.28 -0.22 9.19
C VAL A 17 2.81 1.21 9.29
N ARG A 18 3.89 1.51 8.58
CA ARG A 18 4.52 2.83 8.52
C ARG A 18 4.33 3.50 7.17
N PHE A 19 4.31 4.83 7.19
CA PHE A 19 4.44 5.64 5.99
C PHE A 19 5.88 5.57 5.47
N ALA A 20 6.07 5.08 4.24
CA ALA A 20 7.39 4.83 3.66
C ALA A 20 7.84 5.92 2.67
N GLY A 21 6.91 6.71 2.13
CA GLY A 21 7.25 7.80 1.24
C GLY A 21 6.13 8.27 0.34
N VAL A 22 6.41 9.35 -0.40
CA VAL A 22 5.48 9.89 -1.40
C VAL A 22 6.22 10.36 -2.66
N GLU A 23 5.64 10.05 -3.80
CA GLU A 23 6.01 10.58 -5.12
C GLU A 23 4.87 11.47 -5.61
N ILE A 24 5.16 12.74 -5.87
CA ILE A 24 4.14 13.74 -6.22
C ILE A 24 3.79 13.72 -7.72
N THR A 25 4.68 13.15 -8.52
CA THR A 25 4.57 13.09 -9.99
C THR A 25 4.76 11.64 -10.45
N ALA A 26 4.00 10.72 -9.87
CA ALA A 26 4.05 9.31 -10.21
C ALA A 26 3.41 9.04 -11.58
N GLU A 27 4.02 8.12 -12.33
CA GLU A 27 3.40 7.54 -13.51
C GLU A 27 2.21 6.65 -13.11
N ILE A 28 1.15 6.74 -13.90
CA ILE A 28 -0.05 5.91 -13.75
C ILE A 28 0.19 4.60 -14.50
N PRO A 29 -0.10 3.43 -13.91
CA PRO A 29 0.02 2.16 -14.62
C PRO A 29 -0.79 2.12 -15.91
N GLU A 30 -0.21 1.58 -16.99
CA GLU A 30 -0.78 1.59 -18.35
C GLU A 30 -2.18 0.95 -18.47
N HIS A 31 -2.55 0.06 -17.55
CA HIS A 31 -3.84 -0.65 -17.57
C HIS A 31 -5.00 0.17 -16.99
N ILE A 32 -4.75 1.38 -16.50
CA ILE A 32 -5.77 2.28 -15.97
C ILE A 32 -6.11 3.30 -17.06
N GLU A 33 -7.36 3.30 -17.54
CA GLU A 33 -7.84 4.25 -18.56
C GLU A 33 -7.78 5.70 -18.04
N ARG A 34 -6.83 6.48 -18.56
CA ARG A 34 -6.58 7.88 -18.20
C ARG A 34 -6.09 8.69 -19.39
N ALA A 35 -6.09 10.01 -19.26
CA ALA A 35 -5.59 10.87 -20.33
C ALA A 35 -4.08 10.60 -20.55
N PRO A 36 -3.60 10.55 -21.81
CA PRO A 36 -2.17 10.38 -22.07
C PRO A 36 -1.33 11.44 -21.38
N GLY A 37 -0.34 11.02 -20.59
CA GLY A 37 0.55 11.91 -19.85
C GLY A 37 -0.01 12.42 -18.52
N GLU A 38 -1.20 11.97 -18.11
CA GLU A 38 -1.72 12.24 -16.76
C GLU A 38 -0.80 11.60 -15.71
N ARG A 39 -0.47 12.37 -14.68
CA ARG A 39 0.36 11.95 -13.54
C ARG A 39 -0.45 12.03 -12.27
N GLY A 40 0.08 11.43 -11.22
CA GLY A 40 -0.59 11.36 -9.94
C GLY A 40 0.36 11.38 -8.75
N ILE A 41 -0.20 11.16 -7.58
CA ILE A 41 0.53 11.02 -6.33
C ILE A 41 0.61 9.53 -6.00
N ARG A 42 1.82 9.01 -5.72
CA ARG A 42 2.00 7.66 -5.18
C ARG A 42 2.38 7.72 -3.72
N VAL A 43 1.54 7.12 -2.88
CA VAL A 43 1.79 6.93 -1.44
C VAL A 43 2.36 5.53 -1.24
N HIS A 44 3.47 5.43 -0.52
CA HIS A 44 4.13 4.17 -0.17
C HIS A 44 3.94 3.87 1.32
N LEU A 45 3.55 2.65 1.63
CA LEU A 45 3.49 2.10 2.99
C LEU A 45 4.36 0.86 3.10
N ALA A 46 4.85 0.58 4.30
CA ALA A 46 5.60 -0.62 4.62
C ALA A 46 5.16 -1.18 5.96
N CYS A 47 5.11 -2.50 6.14
CA CYS A 47 5.00 -3.08 7.47
C CYS A 47 6.36 -3.00 8.18
N VAL A 48 6.32 -2.81 9.49
CA VAL A 48 7.50 -2.82 10.34
C VAL A 48 7.90 -4.28 10.60
N THR A 49 9.17 -4.60 10.34
CA THR A 49 9.73 -5.91 10.66
C THR A 49 9.71 -6.14 12.17
N SER A 50 9.07 -7.22 12.60
CA SER A 50 8.83 -7.58 14.00
C SER A 50 8.73 -9.10 14.13
N PRO A 51 8.75 -9.66 15.35
CA PRO A 51 8.50 -11.09 15.55
C PRO A 51 7.15 -11.54 14.95
N ALA A 52 6.12 -10.69 15.01
CA ALA A 52 4.80 -11.00 14.45
C ALA A 52 4.83 -11.10 12.91
N THR A 53 5.50 -10.17 12.22
CA THR A 53 5.64 -10.26 10.75
C THR A 53 6.52 -11.44 10.33
N MET A 54 7.57 -11.76 11.11
CA MET A 54 8.38 -12.96 10.89
C MET A 54 7.55 -14.25 11.05
N GLU A 55 6.71 -14.35 12.09
CA GLU A 55 5.86 -15.51 12.32
C GLU A 55 4.82 -15.69 11.20
N LEU A 56 4.15 -14.61 10.80
CA LEU A 56 3.20 -14.63 9.68
C LEU A 56 3.88 -15.08 8.38
N HIS A 57 5.08 -14.57 8.08
CA HIS A 57 5.84 -14.97 6.91
C HIS A 57 6.23 -16.46 6.95
N VAL A 58 6.72 -16.96 8.09
CA VAL A 58 7.06 -18.39 8.26
C VAL A 58 5.82 -19.28 8.07
N ASN A 59 4.68 -18.89 8.63
CA ASN A 59 3.44 -19.65 8.50
C ASN A 59 2.93 -19.65 7.06
N TYR A 60 3.02 -18.52 6.36
CA TYR A 60 2.69 -18.41 4.95
C TYR A 60 3.58 -19.32 4.08
N MET A 61 4.90 -19.30 4.28
CA MET A 61 5.83 -20.14 3.50
C MET A 61 5.54 -21.63 3.68
N LYS A 62 5.26 -22.08 4.92
CA LYS A 62 4.84 -23.47 5.19
C LYS A 62 3.52 -23.82 4.49
N ALA A 63 2.54 -22.93 4.54
CA ALA A 63 1.25 -23.15 3.88
C ALA A 63 1.40 -23.20 2.35
N LEU A 64 2.24 -22.33 1.79
CA LEU A 64 2.49 -22.25 0.35
C LEU A 64 3.21 -23.51 -0.16
N GLU A 65 4.19 -23.99 0.60
CA GLU A 65 4.88 -25.25 0.31
C GLU A 65 3.90 -26.44 0.34
N ALA A 66 3.10 -26.58 1.40
CA ALA A 66 2.10 -27.63 1.51
C ALA A 66 1.06 -27.57 0.39
N TRP A 67 0.59 -26.37 0.03
CA TRP A 67 -0.30 -26.17 -1.12
C TRP A 67 0.37 -26.59 -2.43
N GLY A 68 1.65 -26.26 -2.62
CA GLY A 68 2.44 -26.66 -3.78
C GLY A 68 2.60 -28.18 -3.90
N GLU A 69 2.82 -28.87 -2.78
CA GLU A 69 2.89 -30.34 -2.73
C GLU A 69 1.54 -30.97 -3.08
N GLN A 70 0.45 -30.49 -2.45
CA GLN A 70 -0.89 -30.98 -2.77
C GLN A 70 -1.22 -30.77 -4.25
N ARG A 71 -0.86 -29.61 -4.82
CA ARG A 71 -1.08 -29.30 -6.24
C ARG A 71 -0.35 -30.27 -7.16
N LYS A 72 0.87 -30.67 -6.80
CA LYS A 72 1.64 -31.69 -7.54
C LYS A 72 0.99 -33.08 -7.45
N MET A 73 0.44 -33.45 -6.29
CA MET A 73 -0.17 -34.77 -6.07
C MET A 73 -1.56 -34.92 -6.69
N HIS A 74 -2.39 -33.87 -6.64
CA HIS A 74 -3.82 -33.96 -6.95
C HIS A 74 -4.24 -33.16 -8.19
N GLY A 75 -3.33 -32.37 -8.77
CA GLY A 75 -3.63 -31.44 -9.86
C GLY A 75 -4.22 -30.11 -9.38
N SER A 76 -4.13 -29.08 -10.23
CA SER A 76 -4.59 -27.70 -9.92
C SER A 76 -6.04 -27.61 -9.49
N ASP A 77 -6.90 -28.45 -10.06
CA ASP A 77 -8.35 -28.28 -9.97
C ASP A 77 -8.92 -28.76 -8.64
N LYS A 78 -8.12 -29.48 -7.84
CA LYS A 78 -8.56 -30.13 -6.58
C LYS A 78 -8.02 -29.49 -5.30
N VAL A 79 -7.07 -28.56 -5.41
CA VAL A 79 -6.27 -28.08 -4.26
C VAL A 79 -6.67 -26.65 -3.84
N GLY A 80 -7.61 -26.05 -4.55
CA GLY A 80 -8.13 -24.72 -4.23
C GLY A 80 -7.11 -23.61 -4.51
N ARG A 81 -7.41 -22.42 -4.00
CA ARG A 81 -6.58 -21.23 -4.19
C ARG A 81 -5.29 -21.33 -3.36
N PRO A 82 -4.17 -20.76 -3.83
CA PRO A 82 -2.97 -20.65 -3.02
C PRO A 82 -3.26 -19.82 -1.76
N PRO A 83 -2.48 -20.01 -0.67
CA PRO A 83 -2.50 -19.12 0.48
C PRO A 83 -2.30 -17.66 0.04
N VAL A 84 -2.96 -16.75 0.75
CA VAL A 84 -2.82 -15.30 0.52
C VAL A 84 -1.56 -14.80 1.23
N MET A 85 -0.81 -13.90 0.58
CA MET A 85 0.36 -13.31 1.19
C MET A 85 -0.05 -12.44 2.39
N PRO A 86 0.59 -12.57 3.57
CA PRO A 86 0.20 -11.82 4.76
C PRO A 86 0.23 -10.29 4.58
N GLY A 87 1.18 -9.79 3.79
CA GLY A 87 1.25 -8.37 3.42
C GLY A 87 -0.03 -7.87 2.76
N ASP A 88 -0.65 -8.66 1.87
CA ASP A 88 -1.92 -8.30 1.23
C ASP A 88 -3.02 -8.10 2.25
N VAL A 89 -3.09 -8.97 3.26
CA VAL A 89 -4.11 -8.89 4.31
C VAL A 89 -3.92 -7.63 5.16
N VAL A 90 -2.69 -7.36 5.61
CA VAL A 90 -2.39 -6.23 6.50
C VAL A 90 -2.46 -4.89 5.78
N LEU A 91 -1.90 -4.77 4.58
CA LEU A 91 -1.77 -3.50 3.88
C LEU A 91 -3.05 -3.11 3.12
N SER A 92 -3.85 -4.08 2.66
CA SER A 92 -5.05 -3.76 1.84
C SER A 92 -6.12 -2.99 2.60
N VAL A 93 -6.15 -3.10 3.94
CA VAL A 93 -7.11 -2.40 4.81
C VAL A 93 -6.63 -1.01 5.26
N VAL A 94 -5.36 -0.68 5.01
CA VAL A 94 -4.81 0.65 5.27
C VAL A 94 -4.93 1.50 4.00
N LYS A 95 -5.56 2.67 4.12
CA LYS A 95 -5.72 3.63 3.00
C LYS A 95 -5.20 5.00 3.40
N ALA A 96 -5.02 5.85 2.39
CA ALA A 96 -4.67 7.25 2.54
C ALA A 96 -5.76 8.13 1.95
N ASN A 97 -6.06 9.22 2.62
CA ASN A 97 -6.88 10.32 2.14
C ASN A 97 -5.96 11.52 1.92
N ILE A 98 -6.00 12.10 0.73
CA ILE A 98 -5.15 13.23 0.36
C ILE A 98 -6.03 14.47 0.23
N THR A 99 -5.63 15.55 0.91
CA THR A 99 -6.24 16.87 0.78
C THR A 99 -5.16 17.92 0.56
N ASP A 100 -5.55 19.07 0.03
CA ASP A 100 -4.66 20.20 -0.20
C ASP A 100 -5.35 21.54 0.10
N ASN A 101 -4.66 22.64 -0.19
CA ASN A 101 -5.19 23.98 0.06
C ASN A 101 -6.08 24.54 -1.07
N HIS A 102 -6.36 23.75 -2.11
CA HIS A 102 -7.17 24.12 -3.27
C HIS A 102 -8.44 23.27 -3.39
N ASP A 103 -8.75 22.42 -2.40
CA ASP A 103 -9.86 21.47 -2.40
C ASP A 103 -9.83 20.53 -3.63
N THR A 104 -8.63 20.15 -4.08
CA THR A 104 -8.47 19.20 -5.18
C THR A 104 -9.01 17.83 -4.79
N GLU A 105 -9.87 17.25 -5.62
CA GLU A 105 -10.36 15.88 -5.43
C GLU A 105 -9.34 14.87 -5.95
N TYR A 106 -8.63 14.21 -5.03
CA TYR A 106 -7.70 13.14 -5.36
C TYR A 106 -8.38 11.77 -5.30
N LEU A 107 -8.46 11.10 -6.43
CA LEU A 107 -9.10 9.79 -6.59
C LEU A 107 -8.08 8.67 -6.58
N LEU A 108 -8.28 7.66 -5.73
CA LEU A 108 -7.49 6.43 -5.77
C LEU A 108 -7.81 5.64 -7.04
N VAL A 109 -6.80 5.39 -7.89
CA VAL A 109 -6.99 4.70 -9.17
C VAL A 109 -6.25 3.38 -9.28
N ALA A 110 -5.18 3.21 -8.51
CA ALA A 110 -4.44 1.95 -8.48
C ALA A 110 -3.88 1.69 -7.09
N GLY A 111 -3.78 0.42 -6.74
CA GLY A 111 -3.11 -0.04 -5.53
C GLY A 111 -2.33 -1.31 -5.85
N ARG A 112 -1.14 -1.43 -5.30
CA ARG A 112 -0.35 -2.65 -5.36
C ARG A 112 0.16 -2.95 -3.97
N VAL A 113 -0.10 -4.17 -3.53
CA VAL A 113 0.56 -4.76 -2.36
C VAL A 113 1.41 -5.92 -2.86
N ALA A 114 2.65 -5.96 -2.40
CA ALA A 114 3.63 -6.99 -2.72
C ALA A 114 3.90 -7.22 -4.24
N GLY A 115 4.90 -8.05 -4.52
CA GLY A 115 5.25 -8.49 -5.89
C GLY A 115 6.53 -7.91 -6.49
N THR A 116 7.36 -7.18 -5.74
CA THR A 116 8.72 -6.77 -6.14
C THR A 116 9.83 -7.48 -5.36
N GLY A 117 9.48 -8.42 -4.47
CA GLY A 117 10.43 -9.12 -3.61
C GLY A 117 10.51 -8.61 -2.16
N SER A 118 9.64 -7.66 -1.77
CA SER A 118 9.46 -7.23 -0.39
C SER A 118 7.99 -7.42 0.02
N GLU A 119 7.72 -8.55 0.68
CA GLU A 119 6.37 -9.04 0.98
C GLU A 119 5.60 -8.19 2.02
N TRP A 120 6.12 -7.00 2.31
CA TRP A 120 5.68 -6.10 3.37
C TRP A 120 5.64 -4.64 2.90
N ASP A 121 5.65 -4.38 1.60
CA ASP A 121 5.48 -3.05 1.03
C ASP A 121 4.22 -2.94 0.17
N GLY A 122 3.62 -1.76 0.18
CA GLY A 122 2.44 -1.42 -0.61
C GLY A 122 2.50 0.00 -1.14
N SER A 123 1.86 0.25 -2.27
CA SER A 123 1.74 1.58 -2.84
C SER A 123 0.35 1.83 -3.43
N TRP A 124 -0.10 3.08 -3.34
CA TRP A 124 -1.39 3.54 -3.86
C TRP A 124 -1.19 4.78 -4.70
N VAL A 125 -1.81 4.81 -5.88
CA VAL A 125 -1.72 5.91 -6.83
C VAL A 125 -3.04 6.66 -6.87
N PHE A 126 -2.95 7.96 -6.67
CA PHE A 126 -4.04 8.92 -6.68
C PHE A 126 -3.87 9.88 -7.85
N VAL A 127 -4.98 10.33 -8.45
CA VAL A 127 -4.98 11.35 -9.51
C VAL A 127 -5.92 12.49 -9.13
N PRO A 128 -5.67 13.73 -9.58
CA PRO A 128 -4.57 14.15 -10.44
C PRO A 128 -3.25 14.34 -9.68
N GLU A 129 -2.19 14.75 -10.38
CA GLU A 129 -1.05 15.41 -9.74
C GLU A 129 -1.50 16.74 -9.09
N PRO A 130 -0.80 17.24 -8.05
CA PRO A 130 -1.18 18.51 -7.43
C PRO A 130 -1.17 19.66 -8.43
N PRO A 131 -2.26 20.45 -8.53
CA PRO A 131 -2.31 21.63 -9.39
C PRO A 131 -1.23 22.66 -9.04
N ALA A 132 -0.89 23.50 -10.03
CA ALA A 132 0.00 24.63 -9.80
C ALA A 132 -0.54 25.55 -8.68
N GLY A 133 0.34 25.93 -7.76
CA GLY A 133 0.00 26.79 -6.61
C GLY A 133 -0.40 26.03 -5.34
N VAL A 134 -0.58 24.71 -5.40
CA VAL A 134 -0.66 23.88 -4.19
C VAL A 134 0.70 23.92 -3.47
N LYS A 135 0.68 24.28 -2.19
CA LYS A 135 1.92 24.42 -1.38
C LYS A 135 2.19 23.23 -0.50
N HIS A 136 1.15 22.49 -0.16
CA HIS A 136 1.26 21.34 0.71
C HIS A 136 0.12 20.35 0.47
N LEU A 137 0.43 19.09 0.71
CA LEU A 137 -0.55 18.02 0.84
C LEU A 137 -0.67 17.62 2.30
N THR A 138 -1.88 17.33 2.73
CA THR A 138 -2.16 16.62 3.98
C THR A 138 -2.56 15.19 3.61
N ILE A 139 -1.86 14.23 4.17
CA ILE A 139 -2.14 12.80 4.00
C ILE A 139 -2.62 12.27 5.34
N GLU A 140 -3.88 11.87 5.40
CA GLU A 140 -4.46 11.18 6.55
C GLU A 140 -4.59 9.69 6.24
N PHE A 141 -4.51 8.85 7.26
CA PHE A 141 -4.56 7.41 7.08
C PHE A 141 -5.83 6.83 7.71
N THR A 142 -6.39 5.82 7.05
CA THR A 142 -7.51 5.04 7.60
C THR A 142 -7.14 3.58 7.74
N LEU A 143 -7.69 2.92 8.76
CA LEU A 143 -7.67 1.48 8.91
C LEU A 143 -9.11 0.97 8.89
N ASN A 144 -9.45 0.07 7.96
CA ASN A 144 -10.83 -0.41 7.77
C ASN A 144 -11.86 0.71 7.56
N GLY A 145 -11.43 1.82 6.94
CA GLY A 145 -12.28 2.99 6.68
C GLY A 145 -12.39 3.99 7.83
N GLU A 146 -11.84 3.69 9.01
CA GLU A 146 -11.82 4.62 10.15
C GLU A 146 -10.50 5.39 10.19
N LEU A 147 -10.55 6.69 10.49
CA LEU A 147 -9.35 7.52 10.64
C LEU A 147 -8.47 7.01 11.78
N THR A 148 -7.18 6.84 11.52
CA THR A 148 -6.22 6.40 12.55
C THR A 148 -5.76 7.55 13.46
N GLY A 149 -6.16 8.79 13.15
CA GLY A 149 -5.68 10.00 13.80
C GLY A 149 -4.22 10.33 13.48
N LYS A 150 -3.59 9.60 12.54
CA LYS A 150 -2.23 9.86 12.05
C LYS A 150 -2.31 10.63 10.75
N SER A 151 -1.47 11.65 10.63
CA SER A 151 -1.36 12.44 9.41
C SER A 151 0.08 12.87 9.15
N CYS A 152 0.36 13.13 7.88
CA CYS A 152 1.62 13.69 7.42
C CYS A 152 1.33 14.92 6.55
N ARG A 153 2.13 15.97 6.72
CA ARG A 153 2.08 17.14 5.84
C ARG A 153 3.33 17.16 4.96
N VAL A 154 3.12 17.14 3.66
CA VAL A 154 4.18 17.18 2.64
C VAL A 154 4.22 18.60 2.08
N GLN A 155 5.35 19.27 2.18
CA GLN A 155 5.55 20.57 1.52
C GLN A 155 5.89 20.34 0.04
N LEU A 156 5.29 21.13 -0.83
CA LEU A 156 5.60 21.16 -2.26
C LEU A 156 6.37 22.46 -2.52
N ASP A 157 7.56 22.34 -3.11
CA ASP A 157 8.44 23.46 -3.47
C ASP A 157 7.99 24.14 -4.78
#